data_AF-A0A3L7TAQ8-F1
#
_entry.id   AF-A0A3L7TAQ8-F1
#
_cell.length_a   1.000
_cell.length_b   1.000
_cell.length_c   1.000
_cell.angle_alpha   90.00
_cell.angle_beta   90.00
_cell.angle_gamma   90.00
#
_symmetry.space_group_name_H-M   'P 1'
#
loop_
_entity.id
_entity.type
_entity.pdbx_description
1 polymer ?
#
loop_
_entity_poly.entity_id
_entity_poly.type
_entity_poly.pdbx_seq_one_letter_code
_entity_poly.pdbx_strand_id
1 'polypeptide(L)'
;MVLYLIMEVLMTDFSQGELQKKKCLPCEGGLPSLTAGEAAMYLVGAPGWQLSHDGLRIRREWKVRNFTDAIAFFHEVTKIAEEDGHHPD
;
A
#
# COMPACT_ATOMS: atom_id res chain seq x y z
N MET A 1 17.67 -29.07 -10.36
CA MET A 1 16.93 -28.37 -11.43
C MET A 1 15.41 -28.28 -11.19
N VAL A 2 14.90 -28.66 -10.00
CA VAL A 2 13.48 -28.47 -9.61
C VAL A 2 13.30 -27.21 -8.73
N LEU A 3 14.38 -26.70 -8.12
CA LEU A 3 14.37 -25.46 -7.34
C LEU A 3 14.25 -24.17 -8.18
N TYR A 4 14.69 -24.18 -9.44
CA TYR A 4 14.61 -22.98 -10.30
C TYR A 4 13.18 -22.71 -10.80
N LEU A 5 12.36 -23.76 -11.00
CA LEU A 5 10.99 -23.63 -11.49
C LEU A 5 10.01 -23.16 -10.39
N ILE A 6 10.30 -23.44 -9.12
CA ILE A 6 9.48 -22.96 -7.98
C ILE A 6 9.69 -21.45 -7.76
N MET A 7 10.86 -20.90 -8.10
CA MET A 7 11.09 -19.45 -8.06
C MET A 7 10.44 -18.70 -9.23
N GLU A 8 10.22 -19.33 -10.38
CA GLU A 8 9.49 -18.70 -11.50
C GLU A 8 7.96 -18.67 -11.29
N VAL A 9 7.41 -19.57 -10.46
CA VAL A 9 6.00 -19.56 -10.04
C VAL A 9 5.76 -18.61 -8.84
N LEU A 10 6.78 -17.90 -8.35
CA LEU A 10 6.64 -16.72 -7.47
C LEU A 10 6.16 -15.47 -8.24
N MET A 11 5.42 -15.64 -9.35
CA MET A 11 4.55 -14.61 -9.89
C MET A 11 3.41 -14.41 -8.89
N THR A 12 3.27 -13.27 -8.24
CA THR A 12 3.23 -11.94 -8.87
C THR A 12 4.14 -10.96 -8.15
N ASP A 13 5.08 -10.40 -8.91
CA ASP A 13 5.76 -9.15 -8.58
C ASP A 13 4.70 -8.04 -8.44
N PHE A 14 4.21 -7.81 -7.21
CA PHE A 14 3.44 -6.62 -6.87
C PHE A 14 4.43 -5.45 -6.76
N SER A 15 5.07 -5.11 -7.87
CA SER A 15 5.89 -3.93 -7.94
C SER A 15 5.02 -2.69 -7.68
N GLN A 16 5.60 -1.66 -7.07
CA GLN A 16 4.90 -0.41 -6.76
C GLN A 16 4.16 0.19 -7.97
N GLY A 17 4.63 -0.08 -9.20
CA GLY A 17 4.01 0.36 -10.44
C GLY A 17 2.68 -0.33 -10.77
N GLU A 18 2.45 -1.55 -10.29
CA GLU A 18 1.18 -2.27 -10.50
C GLU A 18 0.08 -1.80 -9.54
N LEU A 19 0.45 -1.40 -8.31
CA LEU A 19 -0.51 -0.82 -7.35
C LEU A 19 -1.01 0.55 -7.80
N GLN A 20 -0.15 1.39 -8.39
CA GLN A 20 -0.51 2.72 -8.89
C GLN A 20 -1.53 2.71 -10.04
N LYS A 21 -1.64 1.59 -10.77
CA LYS A 21 -2.62 1.44 -11.87
C LYS A 21 -4.01 1.03 -11.36
N LYS A 22 -4.13 0.63 -10.10
CA LYS A 22 -5.41 0.24 -9.51
C LYS A 22 -6.11 1.49 -8.97
N LYS A 23 -7.37 1.69 -9.33
CA LYS A 23 -8.21 2.72 -8.75
C LYS A 23 -9.08 2.13 -7.65
N CYS A 24 -9.05 2.72 -6.45
CA CYS A 24 -9.85 2.27 -5.32
C CYS A 24 -10.97 3.28 -5.05
N LEU A 25 -12.10 3.13 -5.73
CA LEU A 25 -13.10 4.21 -5.79
C LEU A 25 -13.71 4.59 -4.43
N PRO A 26 -14.21 3.64 -3.64
CA PRO A 26 -13.86 3.51 -2.22
C PRO A 26 -14.12 2.05 -1.77
N CYS A 27 -13.23 1.11 -2.10
CA CYS A 27 -13.43 -0.35 -1.96
C CYS A 27 -14.86 -0.80 -2.32
N GLU A 28 -15.18 -1.00 -3.62
CA GLU A 28 -16.44 -1.58 -4.13
C GLU A 28 -17.17 -2.44 -3.08
N GLY A 29 -18.14 -1.86 -2.38
CA GLY A 29 -18.70 -2.47 -1.17
C GLY A 29 -19.19 -3.90 -1.43
N GLY A 30 -18.89 -4.81 -0.50
CA GLY A 30 -19.23 -6.24 -0.61
C GLY A 30 -18.04 -7.17 -0.85
N LEU A 31 -16.83 -6.63 -1.04
CA LEU A 31 -15.61 -7.44 -1.01
C LEU A 31 -15.12 -7.66 0.44
N PRO A 32 -14.72 -8.89 0.79
CA PRO A 32 -14.15 -9.16 2.09
C PRO A 32 -12.83 -8.40 2.26
N SER A 33 -12.59 -7.91 3.48
CA SER A 33 -11.28 -7.37 3.84
C SER A 33 -10.19 -8.44 3.64
N LEU A 34 -8.99 -7.99 3.29
CA LEU A 34 -7.82 -8.88 3.27
C LEU A 34 -7.59 -9.47 4.66
N THR A 35 -7.20 -10.73 4.70
CA THR A 35 -6.63 -11.32 5.90
C THR A 35 -5.26 -10.71 6.20
N ALA A 36 -4.81 -10.80 7.46
CA ALA A 36 -3.48 -10.33 7.83
C ALA A 36 -2.35 -11.02 7.04
N GLY A 37 -2.54 -12.30 6.67
CA GLY A 37 -1.59 -13.03 5.83
C GLY A 37 -1.52 -12.50 4.40
N GLU A 38 -2.67 -12.24 3.78
CA GLU A 38 -2.73 -11.61 2.45
C GLU A 38 -2.14 -10.20 2.47
N ALA A 39 -2.49 -9.38 3.47
CA ALA A 39 -1.94 -8.05 3.63
C ALA A 39 -0.41 -8.07 3.77
N ALA A 40 0.14 -9.02 4.55
CA ALA A 40 1.58 -9.20 4.69
C ALA A 40 2.28 -9.56 3.37
N MET A 41 1.63 -10.32 2.48
CA MET A 41 2.18 -10.62 1.15
C MET A 41 2.31 -9.36 0.29
N TYR A 42 1.29 -8.48 0.31
CA TYR A 42 1.35 -7.21 -0.41
C TYR A 42 2.40 -6.26 0.16
N LEU A 43 2.62 -6.27 1.48
CA LEU A 43 3.60 -5.41 2.13
C LEU A 43 5.05 -5.68 1.69
N VAL A 44 5.36 -6.86 1.14
CA VAL A 44 6.67 -7.15 0.54
C VAL A 44 7.01 -6.16 -0.60
N GLY A 45 6.01 -5.73 -1.37
CA GLY A 45 6.14 -4.72 -2.43
C GLY A 45 6.04 -3.27 -1.97
N ALA A 46 5.80 -3.01 -0.69
CA ALA A 46 5.53 -1.68 -0.13
C ALA A 46 6.51 -1.36 1.02
N PRO A 47 7.82 -1.19 0.74
CA PRO A 47 8.83 -0.99 1.77
C PRO A 47 8.54 0.25 2.63
N GLY A 48 8.69 0.09 3.95
CA GLY A 48 8.45 1.14 4.95
C GLY A 48 7.01 1.20 5.49
N TRP A 49 6.08 0.49 4.86
CA TRP A 49 4.73 0.29 5.40
C TRP A 49 4.70 -0.88 6.37
N GLN A 50 3.88 -0.75 7.41
CA GLN A 50 3.75 -1.71 8.51
C GLN A 50 2.27 -2.00 8.74
N LEU A 51 1.94 -3.28 8.98
CA LEU A 51 0.59 -3.67 9.39
C LEU A 51 0.35 -3.27 10.85
N SER A 52 -0.82 -2.73 11.15
CA SER A 52 -1.25 -2.48 12.53
C SER A 52 -1.42 -3.78 13.31
N HIS A 53 -1.37 -3.70 14.64
CA HIS A 53 -1.48 -4.88 15.50
C HIS A 53 -2.79 -5.66 15.32
N ASP A 54 -3.90 -4.96 15.01
CA ASP A 54 -5.20 -5.56 14.71
C ASP A 54 -5.30 -6.13 13.28
N GLY A 55 -4.29 -5.92 12.43
CA GLY A 55 -4.29 -6.40 11.06
C GLY A 55 -5.22 -5.64 10.10
N LEU A 56 -5.84 -4.54 10.54
CA LEU A 56 -6.89 -3.85 9.78
C LEU A 56 -6.41 -2.60 9.05
N ARG A 57 -5.20 -2.12 9.35
CA ARG A 57 -4.64 -0.89 8.79
C ARG A 57 -3.17 -1.07 8.44
N ILE A 58 -2.68 -0.23 7.55
CA ILE A 58 -1.25 -0.05 7.34
C ILE A 58 -0.84 1.35 7.76
N ARG A 59 0.38 1.48 8.27
CA ARG A 59 0.97 2.76 8.69
C ARG A 59 2.37 2.90 8.12
N ARG A 60 2.72 4.13 7.79
CA ARG A 60 4.08 4.53 7.48
C ARG A 60 4.37 5.86 8.15
N GLU A 61 5.63 6.05 8.53
CA GLU A 61 6.11 7.29 9.12
C GLU A 61 7.10 7.96 8.17
N TRP A 62 6.99 9.28 8.04
CA TRP A 62 7.88 10.08 7.23
C TRP A 62 8.58 11.11 8.11
N LYS A 63 9.90 11.21 7.94
CA LYS A 63 10.70 12.26 8.55
C LYS A 63 10.97 13.34 7.51
N VAL A 64 10.49 14.54 7.79
CA VAL A 64 10.73 15.73 6.97
C VAL A 64 11.67 16.69 7.70
N ARG A 65 12.26 17.63 6.96
CA ARG A 65 13.28 18.55 7.53
C ARG A 65 12.67 19.57 8.48
N ASN A 66 11.47 20.05 8.20
CA ASN A 66 10.76 21.08 8.97
C ASN A 66 9.24 21.01 8.72
N PHE A 67 8.48 21.84 9.44
CA PHE A 67 7.03 21.86 9.37
C PHE A 67 6.48 22.27 7.99
N THR A 68 7.08 23.28 7.35
CA THR A 68 6.64 23.75 6.01
C THR A 68 6.78 22.65 4.96
N ASP A 69 7.88 21.89 4.99
CA ASP A 69 8.08 20.74 4.12
C ASP A 69 7.04 19.63 4.40
N ALA A 70 6.61 19.47 5.66
CA ALA A 70 5.53 18.54 6.03
C ALA A 70 4.20 18.93 5.38
N ILE A 71 3.84 20.21 5.45
CA ILE A 71 2.61 20.73 4.84
C ILE A 71 2.64 20.55 3.32
N ALA A 72 3.76 20.87 2.67
CA ALA A 72 3.91 20.64 1.23
C ALA A 72 3.76 19.15 0.86
N PHE A 73 4.34 18.24 1.65
CA PHE A 73 4.14 16.80 1.48
C PHE A 73 2.66 16.41 1.62
N PHE A 74 1.96 16.90 2.64
CA PHE A 74 0.53 16.61 2.83
C PHE A 74 -0.34 17.15 1.69
N HIS A 75 -0.01 18.30 1.10
CA HIS A 75 -0.73 18.81 -0.07
C HIS A 75 -0.68 17.84 -1.27
N GLU A 76 0.46 17.20 -1.53
CA GLU A 76 0.54 16.21 -2.59
C GLU A 76 -0.26 14.93 -2.25
N VAL A 77 -0.24 14.50 -0.99
CA VAL A 77 -1.08 13.38 -0.52
C VAL A 77 -2.56 13.70 -0.68
N THR A 78 -3.01 14.92 -0.34
CA THR A 78 -4.40 15.34 -0.48
C THR A 78 -4.88 15.26 -1.93
N LYS A 79 -4.07 15.70 -2.91
CA LYS A 79 -4.47 15.61 -4.32
C LYS A 79 -4.79 14.18 -4.73
N ILE A 80 -3.95 13.23 -4.34
CA ILE A 80 -4.14 11.80 -4.64
C ILE A 80 -5.37 11.26 -3.91
N ALA A 81 -5.50 11.56 -2.61
CA ALA A 81 -6.63 11.11 -1.80
C ALA A 81 -7.98 11.58 -2.34
N GLU A 82 -8.06 12.83 -2.81
CA GLU A 82 -9.28 13.39 -3.42
C GLU A 82 -9.57 12.82 -4.81
N GLU A 83 -8.54 12.60 -5.63
CA GLU A 83 -8.70 11.97 -6.96
C GLU A 83 -9.21 10.52 -6.86
N ASP A 84 -8.78 9.81 -5.82
CA ASP A 84 -9.18 8.43 -5.54
C ASP A 84 -10.42 8.32 -4.64
N GLY A 85 -10.83 9.38 -3.95
CA GLY A 85 -11.92 9.34 -2.97
C GLY A 85 -11.61 8.50 -1.73
N HIS A 86 -10.33 8.31 -1.41
CA HIS A 86 -9.85 7.47 -0.31
C HIS A 86 -8.88 8.27 0.57
N HIS A 87 -9.26 8.49 1.83
CA HIS A 87 -8.55 9.41 2.72
C HIS A 87 -7.69 8.66 3.74
N PRO A 88 -6.44 9.09 3.98
CA PRO A 88 -5.65 8.59 5.10
C PRO A 88 -6.24 9.06 6.44
N ASP A 89 -6.00 8.27 7.50
CA ASP A 89 -6.29 8.64 8.90
C ASP A 89 -5.37 9.77 9.40
#